data_AF-A0A957S444-F1
#
_entry.id   AF-A0A957S444-F1
#
_cell.length_a   1.000
_cell.length_b   1.000
_cell.length_c   1.000
_cell.angle_alpha   90.00
_cell.angle_beta   90.00
_cell.angle_gamma   90.00
#
_symmetry.space_group_name_H-M   'P 1'
#
loop_
_entity.id
_entity.type
_entity.pdbx_description
1 polymer ?
#
loop_
_entity_poly.entity_id
_entity_poly.type
_entity_poly.pdbx_seq_one_letter_code
_entity_poly.pdbx_strand_id
1 'polypeptide(L)' 'GILRWDGFHAEILRKPVRWEEGYVIPPTAPGLGVELNEEVAAAHPYQGNRLHLEVAHQLP' A
#
# COMPACT_ATOMS: atom_id res chain seq x y z
N GLY A 1 -4.79 2.75 9.75
CA GLY A 1 -4.86 2.70 8.28
C GLY A 1 -3.75 3.52 7.65
N ILE A 2 -3.93 3.93 6.39
CA ILE A 2 -2.89 4.56 5.54
C ILE A 2 -2.10 5.72 6.20
N LEU A 3 -2.72 6.44 7.15
CA LEU A 3 -2.09 7.53 7.92
C LEU A 3 -0.83 7.11 8.70
N ARG A 4 -0.70 5.83 9.06
CA ARG A 4 0.42 5.30 9.87
C ARG A 4 1.18 4.16 9.20
N TRP A 5 0.94 3.91 7.91
CA TRP A 5 1.55 2.80 7.17
C TRP A 5 1.30 1.41 7.81
N ASP A 6 0.16 1.23 8.46
CA ASP A 6 -0.29 -0.04 9.07
C ASP A 6 -1.30 -0.79 8.16
N GLY A 7 -1.75 -1.97 8.62
CA GLY A 7 -2.72 -2.82 7.90
C GLY A 7 -2.17 -3.36 6.58
N PHE A 8 -2.97 -3.37 5.52
CA PHE A 8 -2.56 -3.93 4.22
C PHE A 8 -1.26 -3.32 3.67
N HIS A 9 -0.98 -2.04 3.94
CA HIS A 9 0.26 -1.38 3.50
C HIS A 9 1.50 -1.94 4.21
N ALA A 10 1.36 -2.45 5.44
CA ALA A 10 2.41 -3.15 6.14
C ALA A 10 2.51 -4.62 5.68
N GLU A 11 1.38 -5.29 5.48
CA GLU A 11 1.31 -6.70 5.10
C GLU A 11 1.85 -6.99 3.69
N ILE A 12 1.61 -6.07 2.74
CA ILE A 12 2.03 -6.22 1.34
C ILE A 12 3.55 -6.08 1.16
N LEU A 13 4.29 -5.68 2.18
CA LEU A 13 5.75 -5.57 2.17
C LEU A 13 6.38 -6.61 3.12
N ARG A 14 7.51 -7.19 2.73
CA ARG A 14 8.29 -8.07 3.63
C ARG A 14 8.80 -7.32 4.86
N LYS A 15 9.09 -6.02 4.71
CA LYS A 15 9.41 -5.10 5.80
C LYS A 15 8.52 -3.86 5.70
N PRO A 16 7.72 -3.54 6.73
CA PRO A 16 6.82 -2.40 6.68
C PRO A 16 7.58 -1.07 6.69
N VAL A 17 6.96 -0.05 6.11
CA VAL A 17 7.44 1.34 6.20
C VAL A 17 7.38 1.77 7.67
N ARG A 18 8.48 2.30 8.19
CA ARG A 18 8.56 2.77 9.58
C ARG A 18 7.94 4.17 9.69
N TRP A 19 6.97 4.31 10.58
CA TRP A 19 6.31 5.57 10.89
C TRP A 19 6.47 5.89 12.37
N GLU A 20 6.94 7.09 12.69
CA GLU A 20 7.17 7.54 14.08
C GLU A 20 6.79 9.00 14.23
N GLU A 21 5.96 9.31 15.22
CA GLU A 21 5.63 10.68 15.64
C GLU A 21 5.23 11.64 14.52
N GLY A 22 4.55 11.16 13.47
CA GLY A 22 4.15 11.99 12.32
C GLY A 22 5.06 11.86 11.10
N TYR A 23 6.17 11.13 11.20
CA TYR A 23 7.20 11.06 10.18
C TYR A 23 7.35 9.66 9.60
N VAL A 24 7.61 9.58 8.29
CA VAL A 24 8.16 8.39 7.66
C VAL A 24 9.66 8.36 7.92
N ILE A 25 10.16 7.26 8.46
CA ILE A 25 11.60 7.05 8.66
C ILE A 25 12.14 6.33 7.42
N PRO A 26 12.97 6.99 6.59
CA PRO A 26 13.44 6.40 5.34
C PRO A 26 14.22 5.10 5.57
N PRO A 27 14.00 4.06 4.75
CA PRO A 27 14.78 2.84 4.83
C PRO A 27 16.24 3.09 4.41
N THR A 28 17.15 2.33 5.02
CA THR A 28 18.59 2.37 4.69
C THR A 28 19.04 1.23 3.77
N ALA A 29 18.12 0.30 3.45
CA ALA A 29 18.40 -0.78 2.51
C ALA A 29 18.52 -0.23 1.08
N PRO A 30 19.29 -0.88 0.19
CA PRO A 30 19.48 -0.42 -1.19
C PRO A 30 18.18 -0.31 -2.00
N GLY A 31 18.25 0.45 -3.09
CA GLY A 31 17.13 0.63 -4.02
C GLY A 31 15.99 1.41 -3.37
N LEU A 32 14.74 0.93 -3.53
CA LEU A 32 13.57 1.54 -2.89
C LEU A 32 13.49 1.26 -1.38
N GLY A 33 14.35 0.38 -0.86
CA GLY A 33 14.41 0.04 0.56
C GLY A 33 13.23 -0.80 1.09
N VAL A 34 12.43 -1.38 0.18
CA VAL A 34 11.31 -2.29 0.46
C VAL A 34 11.33 -3.46 -0.52
N GLU A 35 10.68 -4.55 -0.12
CA GLU A 35 10.48 -5.74 -0.94
C GLU A 35 9.00 -6.15 -0.87
N LEU A 36 8.41 -6.48 -2.03
CA LEU A 36 7.02 -6.92 -2.11
C LEU A 36 6.87 -8.30 -1.45
N ASN A 37 5.84 -8.46 -0.63
CA ASN A 37 5.43 -9.78 -0.19
C ASN A 37 4.54 -10.42 -1.28
N GLU A 38 5.15 -11.13 -2.22
CA GLU A 38 4.45 -11.71 -3.38
C GLU A 38 3.35 -12.71 -3.00
N GLU A 39 3.49 -13.42 -1.88
CA GLU A 39 2.45 -14.34 -1.38
C GLU A 39 1.19 -13.56 -0.99
N VAL A 40 1.35 -12.42 -0.31
CA VAL A 40 0.24 -11.53 0.05
C VAL A 40 -0.35 -10.89 -1.21
N ALA A 41 0.49 -10.46 -2.15
CA ALA A 41 0.01 -9.90 -3.42
C ALA A 41 -0.83 -10.91 -4.21
N ALA A 42 -0.35 -12.14 -4.35
CA ALA A 42 -1.05 -13.21 -5.07
C ALA A 42 -2.37 -13.60 -4.39
N ALA A 43 -2.45 -13.51 -3.06
CA ALA A 43 -3.68 -13.78 -2.31
C ALA A 43 -4.75 -12.69 -2.43
N HIS A 44 -4.43 -11.50 -2.95
CA HIS A 44 -5.34 -10.35 -3.05
C HIS A 44 -5.54 -9.85 -4.50
N PRO A 45 -6.06 -10.70 -5.41
CA PRO A 45 -6.31 -10.28 -6.78
C PRO A 45 -7.47 -9.28 -6.87
N TYR A 46 -7.34 -8.29 -7.75
CA TYR A 46 -8.45 -7.41 -8.10
C TYR A 46 -9.43 -8.15 -9.01
N GLN A 47 -10.63 -8.43 -8.50
CA GLN A 47 -11.70 -9.15 -9.22
C GLN A 47 -12.82 -8.22 -9.72
N GLY A 48 -12.68 -6.92 -9.49
CA GLY A 48 -13.66 -5.93 -9.93
C GLY A 48 -13.48 -5.54 -11.40
N ASN A 49 -14.41 -4.71 -11.88
CA ASN A 49 -14.39 -4.12 -13.21
C ASN A 49 -14.35 -2.58 -13.18
N ARG A 50 -14.24 -1.99 -11.99
CA ARG A 50 -14.18 -0.54 -11.79
C ARG A 50 -12.76 -0.03 -11.93
N LEU A 51 -12.64 1.26 -12.18
CA LEU A 51 -11.34 1.92 -12.16
C LEU A 51 -10.84 2.09 -10.71
N HIS A 52 -9.56 2.40 -10.55
CA HIS A 52 -8.99 2.75 -9.24
C HIS A 52 -9.73 3.95 -8.62
N LEU A 53 -10.10 4.92 -9.45
CA LEU A 53 -10.98 6.03 -9.13
C LEU A 53 -11.95 6.25 -10.29
N GLU A 54 -13.20 6.57 -9.96
CA GLU A 54 -14.22 6.96 -10.92
C GLU A 54 -14.62 8.40 -10.63
N VAL A 55 -14.78 9.20 -11.68
CA VAL A 55 -15.40 10.52 -11.53
C VAL A 55 -16.89 10.30 -11.36
N ALA A 56 -17.49 10.88 -10.31
CA ALA A 56 -18.92 10.82 -10.13
C ALA A 56 -19.61 11.51 -11.30
N HIS A 57 -20.36 10.76 -12.11
CA HIS A 57 -21.23 11.33 -13.12
C HIS A 57 -22.61 11.57 -12.51
N GLN A 58 -22.98 12.85 -12.36
CA GLN A 58 -24.38 13.20 -12.25
C GLN A 58 -24.99 13.08 -13.65
N LEU A 59 -25.79 12.05 -13.88
CA LEU A 59 -26.73 12.08 -15.01
C LEU A 59 -27.74 13.20 -14.72
N PRO A 60 -28.17 13.98 -15.74
CA PRO A 60 -29.31 14.88 -15.57
C PRO A 60 -30.58 14.12 -15.16
#